data_AF-A0A2P2GCE1-F1
#
_entry.id   AF-A0A2P2GCE1-F1
#
_cell.length_a   1.000
_cell.length_b   1.000
_cell.length_c   1.000
_cell.angle_alpha   90.00
_cell.angle_beta   90.00
_cell.angle_gamma   90.00
#
_symmetry.space_group_name_H-M   'P 1'
#
loop_
_entity.id
_entity.type
_entity.pdbx_description
1 polymer ?
#
loop_
_entity_poly.entity_id
_entity_poly.type
_entity_poly.pdbx_seq_one_letter_code
_entity_poly.pdbx_strand_id
1 'polypeptide(L)'
;VLVAGPGTAAAGVADLVGALAGAAAPVIRLAPTGVAPAAGALRWSLPGWAGSVDLLLIPTADGSEPGLALLAEQAYRRGITVVAVAPKSSPLAEAVGRSHGLLVPMAMAPHETVPEYGETLAASPGALWALFTPLLALLDRVGLVDAPPEALEQVADRLDRTAERCGPAIATYGNPAKTLAAELADSLPLIWTEGESAGPAGRRFAAVLAELAGLPALAAELPEAMPAHGVLLAGDYAAGADPDDFFRDRVDEPQALRARVVLLRDRATNRGRANEAVGDPDGTGPTGPGGSGGSGGPGGSGGPGGPTGPIGPESPVDPETGALSAAPAARELALGHGTAISELEPEEGTALEALAELLAVTDFAAVYLSLASAGLSPR
;
A
#
# COMPACT_ATOMS: atom_id res chain seq x y z
N VAL A 1 12.74 -9.73 8.56
CA VAL A 1 12.41 -10.27 7.22
C VAL A 1 13.08 -9.41 6.17
N LEU A 2 13.79 -10.03 5.22
CA LEU A 2 14.40 -9.37 4.07
C LEU A 2 13.57 -9.71 2.83
N VAL A 3 13.32 -8.74 1.94
CA VAL A 3 12.59 -8.96 0.69
C VAL A 3 13.43 -8.48 -0.49
N ALA A 4 13.64 -9.33 -1.48
CA ALA A 4 14.44 -9.01 -2.65
C ALA A 4 13.77 -9.48 -3.94
N GLY A 5 13.51 -8.56 -4.85
CA GLY A 5 13.01 -8.88 -6.18
C GLY A 5 13.10 -7.68 -7.11
N PRO A 6 13.13 -7.90 -8.43
CA PRO A 6 13.15 -6.84 -9.43
C PRO A 6 11.76 -6.22 -9.61
N GLY A 7 11.75 -4.97 -10.08
CA GLY A 7 10.52 -4.28 -10.50
C GLY A 7 9.64 -3.78 -9.35
N THR A 8 8.55 -3.14 -9.76
CA THR A 8 7.54 -2.53 -8.88
C THR A 8 6.65 -3.55 -8.21
N ALA A 9 6.33 -4.68 -8.84
CA ALA A 9 5.54 -5.74 -8.22
C ALA A 9 6.24 -6.29 -6.96
N ALA A 10 7.53 -6.62 -7.05
CA ALA A 10 8.30 -7.09 -5.89
C ALA A 10 8.49 -5.99 -4.83
N ALA A 11 8.64 -4.72 -5.27
CA ALA A 11 8.69 -3.59 -4.35
C ALA A 11 7.37 -3.41 -3.59
N GLY A 12 6.24 -3.48 -4.30
CA GLY A 12 4.90 -3.43 -3.73
C GLY A 12 4.66 -4.58 -2.75
N VAL A 13 5.04 -5.81 -3.09
CA VAL A 13 4.98 -6.94 -2.16
C VAL A 13 5.77 -6.65 -0.88
N ALA A 14 6.98 -6.10 -0.98
CA ALA A 14 7.79 -5.77 0.20
C ALA A 14 7.09 -4.72 1.09
N ASP A 15 6.51 -3.68 0.50
CA ASP A 15 5.78 -2.63 1.21
C ASP A 15 4.51 -3.18 1.88
N LEU A 16 3.76 -4.04 1.19
CA LEU A 16 2.54 -4.68 1.71
C LEU A 16 2.85 -5.63 2.86
N VAL A 17 3.89 -6.47 2.72
CA VAL A 17 4.35 -7.35 3.80
C VAL A 17 4.84 -6.52 4.99
N GLY A 18 5.51 -5.40 4.75
CA GLY A 18 5.94 -4.46 5.79
C GLY A 18 4.77 -3.87 6.58
N ALA A 19 3.75 -3.39 5.89
CA ALA A 19 2.56 -2.83 6.53
C ALA A 19 1.79 -3.89 7.33
N LEU A 20 1.56 -5.08 6.76
CA LEU A 20 0.81 -6.13 7.43
C LEU A 20 1.55 -6.76 8.62
N ALA A 21 2.87 -6.93 8.51
CA ALA A 21 3.69 -7.42 9.62
C ALA A 21 3.71 -6.42 10.78
N GLY A 22 3.63 -5.12 10.48
CA GLY A 22 3.60 -4.03 11.47
C GLY A 22 4.72 -4.18 12.52
N ALA A 23 4.34 -4.20 13.80
CA ALA A 23 5.29 -4.34 14.90
C ALA A 23 5.80 -5.77 15.13
N ALA A 24 5.25 -6.79 14.45
CA ALA A 24 5.62 -8.19 14.68
C ALA A 24 7.04 -8.50 14.20
N ALA A 25 7.47 -7.91 13.07
CA ALA A 25 8.83 -8.05 12.58
C ALA A 25 9.23 -6.90 11.64
N PRO A 26 10.49 -6.43 11.69
CA PRO A 26 11.00 -5.49 10.70
C PRO A 26 11.09 -6.17 9.33
N VAL A 27 10.51 -5.51 8.32
CA VAL A 27 10.58 -5.91 6.91
C VAL A 27 11.48 -4.93 6.17
N ILE A 28 12.55 -5.44 5.55
CA ILE A 28 13.55 -4.61 4.88
C ILE A 28 13.61 -5.05 3.42
N ARG A 29 13.24 -4.14 2.51
CA ARG A 29 13.46 -4.32 1.08
C ARG A 29 14.95 -4.15 0.77
N LEU A 30 15.55 -5.16 0.14
CA LEU A 30 16.89 -5.09 -0.41
C LEU A 30 16.80 -4.42 -1.79
N ALA A 31 17.29 -3.19 -1.90
CA ALA A 31 17.30 -2.47 -3.17
C ALA A 31 18.25 -3.15 -4.17
N PRO A 32 17.83 -3.35 -5.44
CA PRO A 32 18.72 -3.83 -6.47
C PRO A 32 19.80 -2.78 -6.78
N THR A 33 21.02 -3.24 -7.01
CA THR A 33 22.11 -2.46 -7.58
C THR A 33 22.49 -3.04 -8.94
N GLY A 34 23.14 -2.27 -9.81
CA GLY A 34 23.51 -2.76 -11.14
C GLY A 34 23.91 -1.63 -12.07
N VAL A 35 24.39 -2.01 -13.26
CA VAL A 35 24.82 -1.07 -14.30
C VAL A 35 23.70 -0.72 -15.29
N ALA A 36 22.60 -1.47 -15.28
CA ALA A 36 21.45 -1.29 -16.17
C ALA A 36 20.18 -1.95 -15.58
N PRO A 37 18.98 -1.50 -15.97
CA PRO A 37 17.70 -2.15 -15.65
C PRO A 37 17.42 -3.32 -16.61
N ALA A 38 18.41 -4.18 -16.86
CA ALA A 38 18.32 -5.27 -17.82
C ALA A 38 18.54 -6.63 -17.13
N ALA A 39 17.90 -7.67 -17.67
CA ALA A 39 18.07 -9.04 -17.22
C ALA A 39 19.56 -9.40 -17.10
N GLY A 40 20.00 -9.89 -15.94
CA GLY A 40 21.41 -10.23 -15.71
C GLY A 40 22.26 -9.10 -15.15
N ALA A 41 21.80 -7.86 -15.13
CA ALA A 41 22.57 -6.71 -14.62
C ALA A 41 22.31 -6.41 -13.13
N LEU A 42 21.18 -6.87 -12.57
CA LEU A 42 20.78 -6.58 -11.20
C LEU A 42 21.48 -7.47 -10.17
N ARG A 43 21.83 -6.89 -9.02
CA ARG A 43 22.52 -7.54 -7.90
C ARG A 43 21.90 -7.09 -6.58
N TRP A 44 21.94 -7.99 -5.60
CA TRP A 44 21.51 -7.73 -4.24
C TRP A 44 22.62 -8.14 -3.27
N SER A 45 22.69 -7.43 -2.15
CA SER A 45 23.65 -7.71 -1.09
C SER A 45 22.93 -7.82 0.24
N LEU A 46 23.33 -8.82 1.03
CA LEU A 46 22.81 -8.99 2.38
C LEU A 46 23.52 -8.04 3.35
N PRO A 47 22.77 -7.35 4.24
CA PRO A 47 23.36 -6.57 5.33
C PRO A 47 24.34 -7.40 6.16
N GLY A 48 25.36 -6.77 6.75
CA GLY A 48 26.41 -7.48 7.50
C GLY A 48 25.90 -8.24 8.74
N TRP A 49 24.77 -7.81 9.31
CA TRP A 49 24.13 -8.43 10.47
C TRP A 49 23.19 -9.60 10.13
N ALA A 50 22.86 -9.81 8.85
CA ALA A 50 21.89 -10.82 8.44
C ALA A 50 22.43 -12.25 8.64
N GLY A 51 21.64 -13.11 9.29
CA GLY A 51 22.06 -14.45 9.72
C GLY A 51 20.89 -15.42 9.96
N SER A 52 21.12 -16.49 10.73
CA SER A 52 20.24 -17.67 10.74
C SER A 52 18.84 -17.49 11.33
N VAL A 53 18.57 -16.35 11.96
CA VAL A 53 17.23 -15.99 12.48
C VAL A 53 16.42 -15.18 11.48
N ASP A 54 17.01 -14.82 10.34
CA ASP A 54 16.37 -14.04 9.30
C ASP A 54 15.66 -14.93 8.27
N LEU A 55 14.59 -14.35 7.71
CA LEU A 55 13.85 -14.88 6.58
C LEU A 55 14.11 -13.99 5.36
N LEU A 56 14.56 -14.57 4.26
CA LEU A 56 14.67 -13.93 2.96
C LEU A 56 13.51 -14.38 2.05
N LEU A 57 12.68 -13.43 1.65
CA LEU A 57 11.62 -13.61 0.66
C LEU A 57 12.11 -13.11 -0.70
N ILE A 58 11.97 -13.94 -1.74
CA ILE A 58 12.33 -13.60 -3.12
C ILE A 58 11.08 -13.70 -4.02
N PRO A 59 10.24 -12.66 -4.10
CA PRO A 59 9.14 -12.58 -5.05
C PRO A 59 9.64 -12.14 -6.43
N THR A 60 9.39 -12.93 -7.47
CA THR A 60 9.75 -12.59 -8.86
C THR A 60 8.79 -13.23 -9.87
N ALA A 61 8.33 -12.44 -10.83
CA ALA A 61 7.39 -12.90 -11.86
C ALA A 61 8.04 -13.81 -12.91
N ASP A 62 9.36 -13.73 -13.11
CA ASP A 62 10.08 -14.51 -14.14
C ASP A 62 11.09 -15.51 -13.55
N GLY A 63 11.68 -15.22 -12.40
CA GLY A 63 12.78 -15.98 -11.81
C GLY A 63 14.05 -16.04 -12.68
N SER A 64 14.20 -15.14 -13.65
CA SER A 64 15.29 -15.18 -14.63
C SER A 64 16.58 -14.51 -14.14
N GLU A 65 16.46 -13.58 -13.19
CA GLU A 65 17.56 -12.74 -12.72
C GLU A 65 18.66 -13.54 -11.99
N PRO A 66 19.87 -13.68 -12.57
CA PRO A 66 20.99 -14.40 -11.95
C PRO A 66 21.42 -13.81 -10.61
N GLY A 67 21.23 -12.50 -10.41
CA GLY A 67 21.53 -11.83 -9.15
C GLY A 67 20.73 -12.38 -7.96
N LEU A 68 19.51 -12.87 -8.19
CA LEU A 68 18.69 -13.49 -7.15
C LEU A 68 19.19 -14.89 -6.77
N ALA A 69 19.67 -15.67 -7.74
CA ALA A 69 20.31 -16.96 -7.47
C ALA A 69 21.58 -16.78 -6.61
N LEU A 70 22.41 -15.79 -6.95
CA LEU A 70 23.58 -15.42 -6.15
C LEU A 70 23.20 -14.95 -4.74
N LEU A 71 22.06 -14.25 -4.59
CA LEU A 71 21.56 -13.84 -3.28
C LEU A 71 21.10 -15.04 -2.45
N ALA A 72 20.38 -15.99 -3.05
CA ALA A 72 19.95 -17.23 -2.37
C ALA A 72 21.15 -18.05 -1.88
N GLU A 73 22.22 -18.15 -2.67
CA GLU A 73 23.47 -18.80 -2.24
C GLU A 73 24.18 -18.06 -1.11
N GLN A 74 24.18 -16.73 -1.12
CA GLN A 74 24.73 -15.94 -0.02
C GLN A 74 23.94 -16.17 1.27
N ALA A 75 22.61 -16.20 1.17
CA ALA A 75 21.69 -16.43 2.28
C ALA A 75 21.89 -17.81 2.89
N TYR A 76 21.97 -18.85 2.06
CA TYR A 76 22.29 -20.21 2.48
C TYR A 76 23.62 -20.31 3.23
N ARG A 77 24.68 -19.67 2.72
CA ARG A 77 26.00 -19.64 3.38
C ARG A 77 25.97 -18.97 4.76
N ARG A 78 24.99 -18.10 5.02
CA ARG A 78 24.78 -17.42 6.31
C ARG A 78 23.71 -18.08 7.18
N GLY A 79 23.14 -19.20 6.73
CA GLY A 79 22.07 -19.92 7.41
C GLY A 79 20.71 -19.21 7.39
N ILE A 80 20.53 -18.18 6.56
CA ILE A 80 19.26 -17.46 6.41
C ILE A 80 18.24 -18.41 5.76
N THR A 81 17.01 -18.41 6.27
CA THR A 81 15.92 -19.18 5.65
C THR A 81 15.48 -18.48 4.36
N VAL A 82 15.51 -19.20 3.23
CA VAL A 82 15.16 -18.64 1.92
C VAL A 82 13.82 -19.19 1.44
N VAL A 83 12.92 -18.29 1.05
CA VAL A 83 11.67 -18.63 0.36
C VAL A 83 11.59 -17.82 -0.92
N ALA A 84 11.42 -18.48 -2.05
CA ALA A 84 11.17 -17.82 -3.33
C ALA A 84 9.74 -18.06 -3.81
N VAL A 85 9.09 -16.99 -4.27
CA VAL A 85 7.83 -17.07 -5.03
C VAL A 85 8.14 -16.75 -6.48
N ALA A 86 8.10 -17.77 -7.33
CA ALA A 86 8.55 -17.69 -8.72
C ALA A 86 7.88 -18.75 -9.62
N PRO A 87 8.02 -18.64 -10.95
CA PRO A 87 7.64 -19.72 -11.86
C PRO A 87 8.39 -21.03 -11.53
N LYS A 88 7.68 -22.16 -11.62
CA LYS A 88 8.20 -23.51 -11.28
C LYS A 88 9.46 -23.89 -12.05
N SER A 89 9.55 -23.47 -13.31
CA SER A 89 10.63 -23.82 -14.23
C SER A 89 11.53 -22.61 -14.53
N SER A 90 11.97 -21.92 -13.47
CA SER A 90 12.85 -20.74 -13.58
C SER A 90 14.28 -21.05 -13.12
N PRO A 91 15.30 -20.31 -13.61
CA PRO A 91 16.66 -20.41 -13.09
C PRO A 91 16.75 -20.23 -11.56
N LEU A 92 15.96 -19.33 -10.99
CA LEU A 92 15.87 -19.15 -9.54
C LEU A 92 15.33 -20.40 -8.83
N ALA A 93 14.31 -21.06 -9.37
CA ALA A 93 13.75 -22.28 -8.79
C ALA A 93 14.81 -23.38 -8.62
N GLU A 94 15.69 -23.56 -9.61
CA GLU A 94 16.82 -24.49 -9.49
C GLU A 94 17.81 -24.08 -8.40
N ALA A 95 18.17 -22.80 -8.34
CA ALA A 95 19.14 -22.28 -7.36
C ALA A 95 18.62 -22.41 -5.92
N VAL A 96 17.34 -22.11 -5.69
CA VAL A 96 16.67 -22.26 -4.39
C VAL A 96 16.63 -23.73 -3.97
N GLY A 97 16.33 -24.64 -4.90
CA GLY A 97 16.38 -26.09 -4.65
C GLY A 97 17.79 -26.58 -4.25
N ARG A 98 18.84 -26.08 -4.91
CA ARG A 98 20.24 -26.41 -4.57
C ARG A 98 20.68 -25.86 -3.21
N SER A 99 20.08 -24.76 -2.76
CA SER A 99 20.39 -24.08 -1.51
C SER A 99 19.46 -24.47 -0.35
N HIS A 100 18.67 -25.55 -0.51
CA HIS A 100 17.71 -26.03 0.49
C HIS A 100 16.67 -24.97 0.92
N GLY A 101 16.39 -23.98 0.07
CA GLY A 101 15.31 -23.03 0.28
C GLY A 101 13.96 -23.60 -0.14
N LEU A 102 12.88 -22.91 0.24
CA LEU A 102 11.53 -23.25 -0.16
C LEU A 102 11.15 -22.50 -1.44
N LEU A 103 10.85 -23.24 -2.50
CA LEU A 103 10.18 -22.69 -3.68
C LEU A 103 8.68 -22.82 -3.50
N VAL A 104 7.97 -21.69 -3.54
CA VAL A 104 6.52 -21.64 -3.63
C VAL A 104 6.17 -21.15 -5.04
N PRO A 105 5.43 -21.93 -5.84
CA PRO A 105 4.98 -21.46 -7.15
C PRO A 105 4.14 -20.20 -7.00
N MET A 106 4.38 -19.18 -7.84
CA MET A 106 3.47 -18.04 -7.93
C MET A 106 2.05 -18.51 -8.29
N ALA A 107 1.04 -17.82 -7.77
CA ALA A 107 -0.35 -18.13 -8.08
C ALA A 107 -0.64 -17.72 -9.52
N MET A 108 -1.22 -18.63 -10.30
CA MET A 108 -1.61 -18.41 -11.70
C MET A 108 -3.12 -18.59 -11.80
N ALA A 109 -3.79 -17.74 -12.58
CA ALA A 109 -5.22 -17.98 -12.81
C ALA A 109 -5.41 -19.28 -13.64
N PRO A 110 -6.54 -20.01 -13.47
CA PRO A 110 -6.75 -21.33 -14.10
C PRO A 110 -6.66 -21.36 -15.63
N HIS A 111 -6.70 -20.21 -16.29
CA HIS A 111 -6.67 -20.02 -17.74
C HIS A 111 -5.54 -19.07 -18.20
N GLU A 112 -4.65 -18.68 -17.29
CA GLU A 112 -3.53 -17.80 -17.61
C GLU A 112 -2.40 -18.60 -18.23
N THR A 113 -2.18 -18.40 -19.53
CA THR A 113 -0.98 -18.86 -20.21
C THR A 113 0.15 -17.88 -19.97
N VAL A 114 1.29 -18.36 -19.47
CA VAL A 114 2.52 -17.55 -19.38
C VAL A 114 2.84 -17.02 -20.79
N PRO A 115 2.78 -15.70 -21.03
CA PRO A 115 3.07 -15.14 -22.33
C PRO A 115 4.51 -15.48 -22.76
N GLU A 116 4.71 -15.77 -24.05
CA GLU A 116 6.05 -15.99 -24.62
C GLU A 116 6.97 -14.76 -24.47
N TYR A 117 6.39 -13.57 -24.22
CA TYR A 117 7.09 -12.31 -23.97
C TYR A 117 6.81 -11.84 -22.54
N GLY A 118 7.75 -12.13 -21.62
CA GLY A 118 7.59 -11.93 -20.18
C GLY A 118 7.63 -10.48 -19.68
N GLU A 119 7.96 -9.51 -20.52
CA GLU A 119 8.08 -8.09 -20.12
C GLU A 119 6.74 -7.48 -19.68
N THR A 120 5.63 -7.87 -20.32
CA THR A 120 4.30 -7.30 -20.06
C THR A 120 3.66 -7.82 -18.77
N LEU A 121 4.09 -8.98 -18.26
CA LEU A 121 3.56 -9.52 -17.00
C LEU A 121 4.09 -8.76 -15.78
N ALA A 122 5.36 -8.34 -15.79
CA ALA A 122 6.03 -7.77 -14.62
C ALA A 122 5.38 -6.48 -14.10
N ALA A 123 4.78 -5.68 -15.00
CA ALA A 123 4.05 -4.45 -14.69
C ALA A 123 2.53 -4.65 -14.53
N SER A 124 2.02 -5.88 -14.76
CA SER A 124 0.58 -6.14 -14.70
C SER A 124 0.08 -6.18 -13.25
N PRO A 125 -1.14 -5.67 -12.98
CA PRO A 125 -1.81 -5.83 -11.70
C PRO A 125 -1.84 -7.27 -11.17
N GLY A 126 -2.03 -8.23 -12.08
CA GLY A 126 -2.07 -9.66 -11.77
C GLY A 126 -0.75 -10.19 -11.21
N ALA A 127 0.40 -9.69 -11.66
CA ALA A 127 1.69 -10.15 -11.15
C ALA A 127 1.90 -9.84 -9.66
N LEU A 128 1.33 -8.75 -9.14
CA LEU A 128 1.36 -8.49 -7.69
C LEU A 128 0.69 -9.62 -6.93
N TRP A 129 -0.57 -9.93 -7.26
CA TRP A 129 -1.36 -10.95 -6.55
C TRP A 129 -0.79 -12.35 -6.75
N ALA A 130 -0.27 -12.65 -7.94
CA ALA A 130 0.45 -13.89 -8.23
C ALA A 130 1.61 -14.14 -7.26
N LEU A 131 2.33 -13.06 -6.88
CA LEU A 131 3.44 -13.12 -5.94
C LEU A 131 2.97 -13.04 -4.47
N PHE A 132 1.95 -12.23 -4.20
CA PHE A 132 1.55 -11.87 -2.85
C PHE A 132 0.68 -12.94 -2.17
N THR A 133 -0.28 -13.53 -2.88
CA THR A 133 -1.20 -14.55 -2.35
C THR A 133 -0.47 -15.74 -1.69
N PRO A 134 0.51 -16.40 -2.33
CA PRO A 134 1.27 -17.47 -1.67
C PRO A 134 2.11 -16.99 -0.49
N LEU A 135 2.55 -15.72 -0.48
CA LEU A 135 3.24 -15.14 0.68
C LEU A 135 2.28 -14.91 1.83
N LEU A 136 1.04 -14.48 1.61
CA LEU A 136 0.05 -14.34 2.69
C LEU A 136 -0.16 -15.68 3.40
N ALA A 137 -0.39 -16.75 2.65
CA ALA A 137 -0.54 -18.09 3.22
C ALA A 137 0.72 -18.56 3.97
N LEU A 138 1.92 -18.26 3.46
CA LEU A 138 3.17 -18.58 4.14
C LEU A 138 3.36 -17.77 5.43
N LEU A 139 3.11 -16.47 5.36
CA LEU A 139 3.32 -15.52 6.46
C LEU A 139 2.33 -15.76 7.60
N ASP A 140 1.12 -16.19 7.30
CA ASP A 140 0.14 -16.71 8.26
C ASP A 140 0.70 -17.93 9.02
N ARG A 141 1.21 -18.92 8.29
CA ARG A 141 1.76 -20.14 8.91
C ARG A 141 2.98 -19.91 9.79
N VAL A 142 3.73 -18.83 9.57
CA VAL A 142 4.86 -18.44 10.44
C VAL A 142 4.47 -17.40 11.49
N GLY A 143 3.20 -17.00 11.55
CA GLY A 143 2.64 -16.07 12.54
C GLY A 143 3.07 -14.61 12.36
N LEU A 144 3.48 -14.22 11.15
CA LEU A 144 3.89 -12.84 10.83
C LEU A 144 2.73 -11.96 10.36
N VAL A 145 1.71 -12.55 9.73
CA VAL A 145 0.51 -11.87 9.25
C VAL A 145 -0.68 -12.71 9.70
N ASP A 146 -1.81 -12.07 10.02
CA ASP A 146 -3.08 -12.75 10.29
C ASP A 146 -3.83 -12.90 8.96
N ALA A 147 -3.70 -14.05 8.31
CA ALA A 147 -4.34 -14.33 7.03
C ALA A 147 -4.81 -15.80 6.95
N PRO A 148 -5.70 -16.23 7.87
CA PRO A 148 -6.26 -17.56 7.85
C PRO A 148 -7.07 -17.79 6.56
N PRO A 149 -7.31 -19.05 6.16
CA PRO A 149 -8.05 -19.36 4.93
C PRO A 149 -9.38 -18.63 4.81
N GLU A 150 -10.12 -18.50 5.90
CA GLU A 150 -11.42 -17.80 5.93
C GLU A 150 -11.28 -16.29 5.66
N ALA A 151 -10.20 -15.66 6.11
CA ALA A 151 -9.90 -14.26 5.80
C ALA A 151 -9.50 -14.09 4.32
N LEU A 152 -8.75 -15.05 3.76
CA LEU A 152 -8.40 -15.05 2.34
C LEU A 152 -9.62 -15.26 1.43
N GLU A 153 -10.58 -16.08 1.86
CA GLU A 153 -11.87 -16.23 1.17
C GLU A 153 -12.66 -14.91 1.16
N GLN A 154 -12.74 -14.20 2.30
CA GLN A 154 -13.38 -12.88 2.37
C GLN A 154 -12.68 -11.84 1.47
N VAL A 155 -11.35 -11.88 1.39
CA VAL A 155 -10.58 -11.03 0.48
C VAL A 155 -10.88 -11.37 -0.98
N ALA A 156 -11.01 -12.65 -1.33
CA ALA A 156 -11.40 -13.06 -2.68
C ALA A 156 -12.81 -12.56 -3.02
N ASP A 157 -13.79 -12.75 -2.14
CA ASP A 157 -15.16 -12.23 -2.31
C ASP A 157 -15.19 -10.70 -2.44
N ARG A 158 -14.33 -10.00 -1.71
CA ARG A 158 -14.15 -8.54 -1.79
C ARG A 158 -13.60 -8.13 -3.16
N LEU A 159 -12.57 -8.82 -3.65
CA LEU A 159 -11.98 -8.58 -4.96
C LEU A 159 -12.98 -8.85 -6.09
N ASP A 160 -13.77 -9.92 -5.99
CA ASP A 160 -14.79 -10.27 -6.98
C ASP A 160 -15.89 -9.20 -7.05
N ARG A 161 -16.44 -8.78 -5.89
CA ARG A 161 -17.41 -7.66 -5.84
C ARG A 161 -16.83 -6.37 -6.41
N THR A 162 -15.56 -6.09 -6.15
CA THR A 162 -14.87 -4.90 -6.68
C THR A 162 -14.72 -5.01 -8.19
N ALA A 163 -14.37 -6.18 -8.72
CA ALA A 163 -14.26 -6.45 -10.14
C ALA A 163 -15.60 -6.36 -10.86
N GLU A 164 -16.70 -6.85 -10.26
CA GLU A 164 -18.05 -6.70 -10.79
C GLU A 164 -18.46 -5.22 -10.94
N ARG A 165 -18.04 -4.36 -10.01
CA ARG A 165 -18.32 -2.90 -10.05
C ARG A 165 -17.37 -2.14 -10.99
N CYS A 166 -16.11 -2.54 -11.04
CA CYS A 166 -15.07 -1.87 -11.82
C CYS A 166 -14.93 -2.41 -13.24
N GLY A 167 -15.58 -3.51 -13.58
CA GLY A 167 -15.40 -4.24 -14.84
C GLY A 167 -15.74 -3.44 -16.10
N PRO A 168 -15.16 -3.82 -17.26
CA PRO A 168 -15.27 -3.05 -18.51
C PRO A 168 -16.70 -2.96 -19.05
N ALA A 169 -17.54 -3.96 -18.76
CA ALA A 169 -18.95 -3.98 -19.15
C ALA A 169 -19.83 -2.99 -18.36
N ILE A 170 -19.35 -2.48 -17.22
CA ILE A 170 -20.11 -1.54 -16.39
C ILE A 170 -20.01 -0.12 -16.96
N ALA A 171 -21.14 0.56 -17.04
CA ALA A 171 -21.21 1.95 -17.52
C ALA A 171 -20.44 2.91 -16.60
N THR A 172 -19.88 3.98 -17.17
CA THR A 172 -18.97 4.91 -16.47
C THR A 172 -19.57 5.52 -15.19
N TYR A 173 -20.83 5.95 -15.22
CA TYR A 173 -21.48 6.65 -14.10
C TYR A 173 -21.48 5.86 -12.76
N GLY A 174 -21.46 4.53 -12.81
CA GLY A 174 -21.42 3.68 -11.60
C GLY A 174 -20.09 2.94 -11.40
N ASN A 175 -19.12 3.14 -12.28
CA ASN A 175 -17.85 2.44 -12.26
C ASN A 175 -16.78 3.33 -11.62
N PRO A 176 -16.36 3.08 -10.36
CA PRO A 176 -15.44 3.96 -9.65
C PRO A 176 -14.08 4.05 -10.34
N ALA A 177 -13.61 2.96 -10.94
CA ALA A 177 -12.33 2.94 -11.65
C ALA A 177 -12.35 3.75 -12.95
N LYS A 178 -13.44 3.71 -13.72
CA LYS A 178 -13.59 4.53 -14.94
C LYS A 178 -13.73 6.01 -14.59
N THR A 179 -14.47 6.32 -13.53
CA THR A 179 -14.58 7.69 -13.01
C THR A 179 -13.20 8.20 -12.60
N LEU A 180 -12.46 7.45 -11.79
CA LEU A 180 -11.12 7.83 -11.37
C LEU A 180 -10.18 7.98 -12.58
N ALA A 181 -10.20 7.06 -13.53
CA ALA A 181 -9.40 7.16 -14.75
C ALA A 181 -9.71 8.45 -15.54
N ALA A 182 -10.98 8.77 -15.74
CA ALA A 182 -11.38 9.99 -16.44
C ALA A 182 -10.93 11.26 -15.70
N GLU A 183 -10.96 11.25 -14.38
CA GLU A 183 -10.50 12.35 -13.54
C GLU A 183 -8.98 12.55 -13.57
N LEU A 184 -8.21 11.50 -13.88
CA LEU A 184 -6.76 11.51 -13.86
C LEU A 184 -6.09 11.79 -15.21
N ALA A 185 -6.79 11.57 -16.34
CA ALA A 185 -6.22 11.53 -17.68
C ALA A 185 -5.35 12.74 -18.07
N ASP A 186 -5.67 13.94 -17.55
CA ASP A 186 -4.95 15.19 -17.84
C ASP A 186 -4.49 15.91 -16.55
N SER A 187 -4.21 15.14 -15.51
CA SER A 187 -3.83 15.66 -14.19
C SER A 187 -2.44 15.22 -13.76
N LEU A 188 -1.87 15.92 -12.78
CA LEU A 188 -0.76 15.44 -11.95
C LEU A 188 -1.37 14.86 -10.66
N PRO A 189 -1.47 13.53 -10.52
CA PRO A 189 -2.06 12.90 -9.35
C PRO A 189 -1.12 13.02 -8.14
N LEU A 190 -1.66 13.58 -7.06
CA LEU A 190 -1.04 13.62 -5.74
C LEU A 190 -1.77 12.61 -4.87
N ILE A 191 -1.20 11.41 -4.76
CA ILE A 191 -1.78 10.29 -4.04
C ILE A 191 -1.50 10.47 -2.54
N TRP A 192 -2.50 10.95 -1.81
CA TRP A 192 -2.44 11.11 -0.37
C TRP A 192 -3.02 9.88 0.30
N THR A 193 -2.37 9.41 1.36
CA THR A 193 -2.75 8.15 2.02
C THR A 193 -2.88 8.36 3.51
N GLU A 194 -3.88 7.74 4.12
CA GLU A 194 -4.09 7.73 5.58
C GLU A 194 -4.60 6.35 6.00
N GLY A 195 -4.03 5.78 7.06
CA GLY A 195 -4.36 4.43 7.52
C GLY A 195 -3.18 3.45 7.45
N GLU A 196 -3.36 2.26 8.01
CA GLU A 196 -2.27 1.28 8.17
C GLU A 196 -1.84 0.63 6.85
N SER A 197 -2.77 0.49 5.90
CA SER A 197 -2.61 -0.24 4.65
C SER A 197 -2.66 0.66 3.40
N ALA A 198 -3.18 1.88 3.53
CA ALA A 198 -3.32 2.83 2.43
C ALA A 198 -1.97 3.30 1.85
N GLY A 199 -0.94 3.46 2.68
CA GLY A 199 0.40 3.92 2.26
C GLY A 199 1.03 3.07 1.15
N PRO A 200 1.22 1.76 1.36
CA PRO A 200 1.67 0.83 0.31
C PRO A 200 0.78 0.84 -0.94
N ALA A 201 -0.54 0.87 -0.78
CA ALA A 201 -1.47 0.91 -1.91
C ALA A 201 -1.27 2.17 -2.76
N GLY A 202 -1.11 3.34 -2.14
CA GLY A 202 -0.88 4.60 -2.84
C GLY A 202 0.47 4.68 -3.55
N ARG A 203 1.55 4.20 -2.92
CA ARG A 203 2.87 4.10 -3.59
C ARG A 203 2.81 3.17 -4.80
N ARG A 204 2.12 2.03 -4.66
CA ARG A 204 1.93 1.10 -5.77
C ARG A 204 1.09 1.72 -6.88
N PHE A 205 0.01 2.44 -6.54
CA PHE A 205 -0.81 3.11 -7.53
C PHE A 205 0.01 4.12 -8.35
N ALA A 206 0.83 4.95 -7.69
CA ALA A 206 1.72 5.86 -8.38
C ALA A 206 2.72 5.14 -9.31
N ALA A 207 3.28 4.01 -8.86
CA ALA A 207 4.18 3.20 -9.68
C ALA A 207 3.47 2.59 -10.92
N VAL A 208 2.26 2.06 -10.75
CA VAL A 208 1.49 1.44 -11.83
C VAL A 208 0.98 2.49 -12.83
N LEU A 209 0.63 3.71 -12.38
CA LEU A 209 0.33 4.83 -13.28
C LEU A 209 1.51 5.17 -14.19
N ALA A 210 2.73 5.21 -13.62
CA ALA A 210 3.93 5.48 -14.39
C ALA A 210 4.27 4.33 -15.36
N GLU A 211 4.15 3.07 -14.91
CA GLU A 211 4.51 1.91 -15.72
C GLU A 211 3.50 1.56 -16.82
N LEU A 212 2.20 1.67 -16.55
CA LEU A 212 1.16 1.27 -17.50
C LEU A 212 0.63 2.44 -18.33
N ALA A 213 0.37 3.58 -17.70
CA ALA A 213 -0.25 4.72 -18.37
C ALA A 213 0.76 5.79 -18.81
N GLY A 214 2.03 5.68 -18.38
CA GLY A 214 3.05 6.71 -18.61
C GLY A 214 2.77 8.01 -17.85
N LEU A 215 1.92 7.95 -16.82
CA LEU A 215 1.37 9.14 -16.15
C LEU A 215 2.16 9.40 -14.85
N PRO A 216 2.80 10.58 -14.69
CA PRO A 216 3.58 10.88 -13.50
C PRO A 216 2.65 11.07 -12.31
N ALA A 217 2.97 10.46 -11.17
CA ALA A 217 2.22 10.60 -9.93
C ALA A 217 3.16 10.66 -8.71
N LEU A 218 2.74 11.38 -7.67
CA LEU A 218 3.49 11.51 -6.43
C LEU A 218 2.66 10.95 -5.27
N ALA A 219 3.23 10.01 -4.52
CA ALA A 219 2.58 9.42 -3.35
C ALA A 219 3.23 9.92 -2.06
N ALA A 220 2.40 10.29 -1.09
CA ALA A 220 2.82 10.68 0.25
C ALA A 220 1.78 10.30 1.31
N GLU A 221 2.24 10.05 2.53
CA GLU A 221 1.39 9.71 3.67
C GLU A 221 1.02 10.97 4.46
N LEU A 222 -0.23 11.07 4.89
CA LEU A 222 -0.69 12.15 5.77
C LEU A 222 -0.14 11.93 7.19
N PRO A 223 0.20 13.01 7.92
CA PRO A 223 0.03 14.43 7.57
C PRO A 223 1.16 15.02 6.71
N GLU A 224 2.29 14.32 6.53
CA GLU A 224 3.50 14.83 5.87
C GLU A 224 3.29 15.16 4.38
N ALA A 225 2.28 14.56 3.74
CA ALA A 225 1.89 14.89 2.37
C ALA A 225 1.52 16.36 2.18
N MET A 226 0.95 17.01 3.21
CA MET A 226 0.52 18.42 3.14
C MET A 226 1.69 19.38 2.91
N PRO A 227 2.74 19.43 3.76
CA PRO A 227 3.91 20.25 3.48
C PRO A 227 4.71 19.76 2.28
N ALA A 228 4.79 18.44 2.04
CA ALA A 228 5.57 17.88 0.93
C ALA A 228 5.02 18.29 -0.45
N HIS A 229 3.69 18.36 -0.59
CA HIS A 229 3.03 18.72 -1.85
C HIS A 229 2.47 20.15 -1.88
N GLY A 230 2.53 20.90 -0.78
CA GLY A 230 1.91 22.23 -0.68
C GLY A 230 2.38 23.24 -1.74
N VAL A 231 3.66 23.21 -2.13
CA VAL A 231 4.17 24.07 -3.21
C VAL A 231 3.57 23.68 -4.57
N LEU A 232 3.31 22.39 -4.82
CA LEU A 232 2.66 21.93 -6.05
C LEU A 232 1.20 22.42 -6.14
N LEU A 233 0.52 22.53 -4.99
CA LEU A 233 -0.85 23.06 -4.90
C LEU A 233 -0.92 24.58 -5.10
N ALA A 234 0.18 25.29 -4.86
CA ALA A 234 0.25 26.76 -4.95
C ALA A 234 0.95 27.29 -6.21
N GLY A 235 1.73 26.44 -6.89
CA GLY A 235 2.57 26.81 -8.04
C GLY A 235 1.92 26.51 -9.40
N ASP A 236 2.75 26.18 -10.40
CA ASP A 236 2.34 26.03 -11.81
C ASP A 236 1.28 24.94 -12.04
N TYR A 237 1.21 23.95 -11.16
CA TYR A 237 0.21 22.88 -11.21
C TYR A 237 -1.13 23.28 -10.56
N ALA A 238 -1.23 24.43 -9.89
CA ALA A 238 -2.46 24.88 -9.27
C ALA A 238 -3.56 25.14 -10.32
N ALA A 239 -4.82 24.92 -9.95
CA ALA A 239 -5.97 25.12 -10.83
C ALA A 239 -6.06 26.57 -11.36
N GLY A 240 -5.58 27.55 -10.59
CA GLY A 240 -5.58 28.97 -10.94
C GLY A 240 -4.21 29.52 -11.38
N ALA A 241 -3.23 28.68 -11.72
CA ALA A 241 -1.87 29.17 -12.04
C ALA A 241 -1.82 30.00 -13.35
N ASP A 242 -2.84 29.89 -14.20
CA ASP A 242 -2.98 30.71 -15.40
C ASP A 242 -4.41 31.30 -15.46
N PRO A 243 -4.59 32.60 -15.17
CA PRO A 243 -5.92 33.24 -15.16
C PRO A 243 -6.52 33.41 -16.56
N ASP A 244 -5.70 33.35 -17.63
CA ASP A 244 -6.17 33.50 -19.01
C ASP A 244 -6.55 32.14 -19.64
N ASP A 245 -6.35 31.05 -18.92
CA ASP A 245 -6.47 29.68 -19.42
C ASP A 245 -7.89 29.32 -19.89
N PHE A 246 -8.90 29.85 -19.20
CA PHE A 246 -10.31 29.69 -19.56
C PHE A 246 -10.66 30.36 -20.91
N PHE A 247 -9.90 31.38 -21.32
CA PHE A 247 -10.12 32.13 -22.55
C PHE A 247 -9.18 31.72 -23.69
N ARG A 248 -8.24 30.79 -23.45
CA ARG A 248 -7.31 30.33 -24.48
C ARG A 248 -7.96 29.33 -25.42
N ASP A 249 -7.83 29.59 -26.71
CA ASP A 249 -8.25 28.68 -27.78
C ASP A 249 -7.16 27.62 -28.01
N ARG A 250 -7.25 26.51 -27.27
CA ARG A 250 -6.21 25.46 -27.21
C ARG A 250 -6.34 24.43 -28.33
N VAL A 251 -6.38 24.88 -29.58
CA VAL A 251 -6.47 23.95 -30.73
C VAL A 251 -5.13 23.23 -30.95
N ASP A 252 -3.99 23.90 -30.68
CA ASP A 252 -2.65 23.41 -31.01
C ASP A 252 -1.67 23.38 -29.80
N GLU A 253 -2.13 23.66 -28.58
CA GLU A 253 -1.29 23.71 -27.37
C GLU A 253 -1.51 22.49 -26.45
N PRO A 254 -0.44 21.89 -25.89
CA PRO A 254 -0.57 20.82 -24.90
C PRO A 254 -1.28 21.34 -23.64
N GLN A 255 -2.28 20.61 -23.15
CA GLN A 255 -2.94 20.88 -21.89
C GLN A 255 -1.90 20.90 -20.75
N ALA A 256 -1.83 21.98 -19.98
CA ALA A 256 -0.99 22.03 -18.79
C ALA A 256 -1.56 21.09 -17.71
N LEU A 257 -0.72 20.20 -17.17
CA LEU A 257 -1.11 19.31 -16.07
C LEU A 257 -1.51 20.14 -14.85
N ARG A 258 -2.67 19.82 -14.28
CA ARG A 258 -3.12 20.40 -13.01
C ARG A 258 -3.03 19.36 -11.90
N ALA A 259 -2.58 19.78 -10.73
CA ALA A 259 -2.57 18.94 -9.55
C ALA A 259 -3.99 18.46 -9.25
N ARG A 260 -4.11 17.18 -8.92
CA ARG A 260 -5.36 16.59 -8.40
C ARG A 260 -5.00 15.69 -7.24
N VAL A 261 -5.67 15.88 -6.09
CA VAL A 261 -5.49 15.00 -4.94
C VAL A 261 -6.31 13.73 -5.14
N VAL A 262 -5.69 12.57 -4.90
CA VAL A 262 -6.39 11.30 -4.74
C VAL A 262 -6.12 10.83 -3.32
N LEU A 263 -7.13 10.90 -2.46
CA LEU A 263 -7.02 10.51 -1.06
C LEU A 263 -7.49 9.07 -0.89
N LEU A 264 -6.55 8.17 -0.59
CA LEU A 264 -6.83 6.78 -0.22
C LEU A 264 -6.85 6.69 1.30
N ARG A 265 -7.94 6.19 1.87
CA ARG A 265 -8.04 6.01 3.32
C ARG A 265 -8.48 4.60 3.62
N ASP A 266 -7.85 3.95 4.59
CA ASP A 266 -8.47 2.82 5.28
C ASP A 266 -8.88 3.25 6.69
N ARG A 267 -10.04 2.77 7.14
CA ARG A 267 -10.46 2.95 8.53
C ARG A 267 -9.74 1.90 9.36
N ALA A 268 -8.92 2.33 10.31
CA ALA A 268 -8.26 1.43 11.25
C ALA A 268 -9.30 0.55 11.96
N THR A 269 -9.31 -0.76 11.67
CA THR A 269 -10.10 -1.71 12.44
C THR A 269 -9.47 -1.80 13.82
N ASN A 270 -10.24 -1.48 14.85
CA ASN A 270 -9.81 -1.39 16.23
C ASN A 270 -9.21 -2.73 16.73
N ARG A 271 -7.88 -2.90 16.63
CA ARG A 271 -7.12 -4.04 17.19
C ARG A 271 -7.30 -4.19 18.71
N GLY A 272 -7.95 -3.24 19.39
CA GLY A 272 -8.09 -3.20 20.84
C GLY A 272 -9.36 -3.82 21.45
N ARG A 273 -10.44 -4.11 20.71
CA ARG A 273 -11.70 -4.57 21.35
C ARG A 273 -11.85 -6.09 21.51
N ALA A 274 -10.99 -6.90 20.91
CA ALA A 274 -11.08 -8.36 21.04
C ALA A 274 -10.55 -8.89 22.39
N ASN A 275 -9.84 -8.08 23.19
CA ASN A 275 -9.19 -8.55 24.42
C ASN A 275 -9.87 -8.10 25.74
N GLU A 276 -11.00 -7.38 25.68
CA GLU A 276 -11.80 -7.00 26.87
C GLU A 276 -13.15 -7.73 26.98
N ALA A 277 -13.45 -8.64 26.05
CA ALA A 277 -14.66 -9.46 26.07
C ALA A 277 -14.39 -10.94 26.39
N VAL A 278 -13.47 -11.21 27.34
CA VAL A 278 -13.55 -12.43 28.15
C VAL A 278 -14.08 -12.00 29.51
N GLY A 279 -15.40 -11.86 29.57
CA GLY A 279 -16.13 -11.71 30.81
C GLY A 279 -15.93 -12.97 31.66
N ASP A 280 -15.32 -12.76 32.81
CA ASP A 280 -15.20 -13.70 33.92
C ASP A 280 -16.58 -14.31 34.26
N PRO A 281 -16.82 -15.62 34.05
CA PRO A 281 -18.07 -16.25 34.42
C PRO A 281 -17.90 -16.96 35.75
N ASP A 282 -17.60 -16.23 36.84
CA ASP A 282 -17.79 -16.77 38.18
C ASP A 282 -18.17 -15.67 39.18
N GLY A 283 -19.46 -15.33 39.15
CA GLY A 283 -20.12 -14.65 40.23
C GLY A 283 -20.18 -15.54 41.47
N THR A 284 -19.18 -15.43 42.35
CA THR A 284 -19.31 -15.88 43.75
C THR A 284 -18.74 -14.81 44.67
N GLY A 285 -19.61 -13.94 45.16
CA GLY A 285 -19.25 -13.02 46.25
C GLY A 285 -19.02 -13.79 47.56
N PRO A 286 -18.28 -13.19 48.50
CA PRO A 286 -18.63 -13.35 49.89
C PRO A 286 -18.82 -12.01 50.62
N THR A 287 -19.79 -12.04 51.51
CA THR A 287 -20.21 -10.98 52.42
C THR A 287 -19.26 -10.78 53.61
N GLY A 288 -18.76 -9.54 53.74
CA GLY A 288 -18.50 -8.77 54.98
C GLY A 288 -17.38 -9.22 55.94
N PRO A 289 -17.14 -8.49 57.06
CA PRO A 289 -17.53 -7.11 57.38
C PRO A 289 -16.41 -6.23 58.00
N GLY A 290 -16.64 -4.91 58.07
CA GLY A 290 -16.16 -4.04 59.17
C GLY A 290 -14.79 -3.37 59.05
N GLY A 291 -14.77 -2.03 59.14
CA GLY A 291 -13.54 -1.26 59.32
C GLY A 291 -13.72 0.24 59.10
N SER A 292 -14.12 0.95 60.15
CA SER A 292 -14.27 2.41 60.23
C SER A 292 -12.94 3.15 60.45
N GLY A 293 -12.83 4.36 59.89
CA GLY A 293 -11.86 5.40 60.25
C GLY A 293 -11.29 6.06 58.99
N GLY A 294 -11.37 7.35 58.71
CA GLY A 294 -11.51 8.54 59.55
C GLY A 294 -10.34 9.49 59.23
N SER A 295 -10.64 10.77 58.97
CA SER A 295 -9.75 11.93 58.72
C SER A 295 -9.07 11.99 57.34
N GLY A 296 -9.04 13.09 56.57
CA GLY A 296 -9.27 14.50 56.90
C GLY A 296 -7.94 15.24 57.05
N GLY A 297 -7.48 15.94 56.00
CA GLY A 297 -6.28 16.78 56.05
C GLY A 297 -5.94 17.45 54.70
N PRO A 298 -5.91 18.80 54.59
CA PRO A 298 -5.75 19.55 53.34
C PRO A 298 -4.36 20.21 53.15
N GLY A 299 -4.13 20.75 51.95
CA GLY A 299 -3.06 21.72 51.63
C GLY A 299 -1.83 21.08 50.96
N GLY A 300 -1.21 21.60 49.91
CA GLY A 300 -1.28 22.90 49.26
C GLY A 300 0.13 23.25 48.78
N SER A 301 0.31 23.61 47.50
CA SER A 301 1.29 24.61 47.03
C SER A 301 1.25 24.68 45.51
N GLY A 302 0.64 25.77 45.02
CA GLY A 302 0.75 26.19 43.62
C GLY A 302 2.12 26.78 43.35
N GLY A 303 2.75 26.32 42.26
CA GLY A 303 3.83 27.01 41.57
C GLY A 303 3.28 27.84 40.41
N PRO A 304 3.95 28.93 39.99
CA PRO A 304 3.38 29.93 39.10
C PRO A 304 3.31 29.41 37.65
N GLY A 305 2.17 29.66 37.01
CA GLY A 305 1.94 29.37 35.60
C GLY A 305 2.88 30.18 34.70
N GLY A 306 3.67 29.48 33.91
CA GLY A 306 4.25 30.04 32.69
C GLY A 306 3.14 30.26 31.65
N PRO A 307 3.31 31.20 30.70
CA PRO A 307 2.30 31.46 29.69
C PRO A 307 2.14 30.21 28.82
N THR A 308 0.97 29.57 28.92
CA THR A 308 0.50 28.61 27.93
C THR A 308 0.37 29.36 26.62
N GLY A 309 1.30 29.11 25.70
CA GLY A 309 1.15 29.55 24.31
C GLY A 309 -0.17 29.03 23.73
N PRO A 310 -0.68 29.66 22.67
CA PRO A 310 -1.93 29.22 22.06
C PRO A 310 -1.80 27.75 21.70
N ILE A 311 -2.70 26.94 22.26
CA ILE A 311 -2.94 25.56 21.86
C ILE A 311 -3.18 25.63 20.34
N GLY A 312 -2.29 25.00 19.56
CA GLY A 312 -2.48 24.88 18.12
C GLY A 312 -3.86 24.28 17.82
N PRO A 313 -4.41 24.45 16.61
CA PRO A 313 -5.74 23.93 16.30
C PRO A 313 -5.79 22.45 16.68
N GLU A 314 -6.70 22.11 17.61
CA GLU A 314 -6.91 20.73 18.02
C GLU A 314 -7.17 19.90 16.76
N SER A 315 -6.36 18.87 16.52
CA SER A 315 -6.54 18.02 15.35
C SER A 315 -7.96 17.47 15.37
N PRO A 316 -8.75 17.65 14.29
CA PRO A 316 -10.12 17.20 14.26
C PRO A 316 -10.14 15.69 14.47
N VAL A 317 -10.75 15.27 15.58
CA VAL A 317 -11.01 13.85 15.87
C VAL A 317 -12.10 13.40 14.92
N ASP A 318 -11.88 12.30 14.21
CA ASP A 318 -12.92 11.72 13.36
C ASP A 318 -14.09 11.27 14.27
N PRO A 319 -15.30 11.86 14.12
CA PRO A 319 -16.40 11.65 15.05
C PRO A 319 -16.91 10.20 15.08
N GLU A 320 -16.53 9.37 14.10
CA GLU A 320 -16.95 7.97 14.00
C GLU A 320 -15.95 6.97 14.61
N THR A 321 -14.65 7.30 14.69
CA THR A 321 -13.59 6.37 15.14
C THR A 321 -12.82 6.82 16.39
N GLY A 322 -12.85 8.10 16.75
CA GLY A 322 -12.07 8.61 17.89
C GLY A 322 -10.56 8.63 17.66
N ALA A 323 -10.09 8.31 16.45
CA ALA A 323 -8.70 8.37 16.03
C ALA A 323 -8.36 9.78 15.49
N LEU A 324 -7.10 10.19 15.67
CA LEU A 324 -6.58 11.42 15.07
C LEU A 324 -6.51 11.22 13.55
N SER A 325 -7.20 12.07 12.79
CA SER A 325 -7.17 12.07 11.33
C SER A 325 -6.69 13.43 10.81
N ALA A 326 -5.79 13.40 9.85
CA ALA A 326 -5.34 14.57 9.11
C ALA A 326 -6.18 14.79 7.84
N ALA A 327 -7.04 13.85 7.45
CA ALA A 327 -7.88 13.97 6.25
C ALA A 327 -8.75 15.25 6.22
N PRO A 328 -9.40 15.72 7.31
CA PRO A 328 -10.13 16.98 7.27
C PRO A 328 -9.23 18.18 6.95
N ALA A 329 -8.05 18.27 7.58
CA ALA A 329 -7.08 19.33 7.31
C ALA A 329 -6.52 19.26 5.88
N ALA A 330 -6.33 18.04 5.36
CA ALA A 330 -5.91 17.80 3.99
C ALA A 330 -6.98 18.28 2.98
N ARG A 331 -8.26 17.99 3.23
CA ARG A 331 -9.38 18.48 2.42
C ARG A 331 -9.46 20.01 2.44
N GLU A 332 -9.31 20.62 3.61
CA GLU A 332 -9.27 22.08 3.75
C GLU A 332 -8.11 22.70 2.96
N LEU A 333 -6.92 22.10 3.01
CA LEU A 333 -5.76 22.54 2.23
C LEU A 333 -6.03 22.47 0.72
N ALA A 334 -6.51 21.32 0.22
CA ALA A 334 -6.82 21.14 -1.19
C ALA A 334 -7.89 22.16 -1.65
N LEU A 335 -8.96 22.34 -0.86
CA LEU A 335 -10.01 23.31 -1.13
C LEU A 335 -9.49 24.75 -1.13
N GLY A 336 -8.62 25.11 -0.17
CA GLY A 336 -7.99 26.43 -0.08
C GLY A 336 -7.17 26.79 -1.31
N HIS A 337 -6.63 25.79 -2.01
CA HIS A 337 -5.90 25.94 -3.27
C HIS A 337 -6.77 25.70 -4.53
N GLY A 338 -8.08 25.46 -4.36
CA GLY A 338 -8.98 25.12 -5.47
C GLY A 338 -8.60 23.82 -6.19
N THR A 339 -7.88 22.92 -5.52
CA THR A 339 -7.42 21.65 -6.07
C THR A 339 -8.53 20.60 -5.95
N ALA A 340 -8.86 19.94 -7.05
CA ALA A 340 -9.85 18.86 -7.05
C ALA A 340 -9.36 17.67 -6.22
N ILE A 341 -10.29 17.01 -5.53
CA ILE A 341 -10.04 15.83 -4.71
C ILE A 341 -10.94 14.67 -5.15
N SER A 342 -10.35 13.50 -5.34
CA SER A 342 -11.04 12.20 -5.43
C SER A 342 -10.74 11.41 -4.17
N GLU A 343 -11.74 10.80 -3.56
CA GLU A 343 -11.56 10.01 -2.34
C GLU A 343 -11.94 8.55 -2.59
N LEU A 344 -11.09 7.65 -2.11
CA LEU A 344 -11.34 6.22 -2.08
C LEU A 344 -11.27 5.75 -0.63
N GLU A 345 -12.43 5.36 -0.11
CA GLU A 345 -12.58 4.69 1.17
C GLU A 345 -13.18 3.31 0.87
N PRO A 346 -12.48 2.21 1.22
CA PRO A 346 -13.01 0.88 1.04
C PRO A 346 -14.19 0.64 1.98
N GLU A 347 -15.01 -0.33 1.65
CA GLU A 347 -16.08 -0.78 2.54
C GLU A 347 -15.51 -1.29 3.87
N GLU A 348 -16.34 -1.28 4.92
CA GLU A 348 -15.94 -1.82 6.22
C GLU A 348 -15.51 -3.29 6.10
N GLY A 349 -14.44 -3.63 6.82
CA GLY A 349 -13.83 -4.94 6.81
C GLY A 349 -12.51 -4.97 7.57
N THR A 350 -11.80 -6.09 7.40
CA THR A 350 -10.43 -6.25 7.89
C THR A 350 -9.45 -5.37 7.11
N ALA A 351 -8.27 -5.11 7.68
CA ALA A 351 -7.21 -4.38 6.99
C ALA A 351 -6.83 -5.03 5.64
N LEU A 352 -6.88 -6.37 5.56
CA LEU A 352 -6.57 -7.10 4.34
C LEU A 352 -7.64 -6.93 3.24
N GLU A 353 -8.93 -6.92 3.62
CA GLU A 353 -10.02 -6.60 2.69
C GLU A 353 -9.94 -5.16 2.19
N ALA A 354 -9.73 -4.19 3.09
CA ALA A 354 -9.60 -2.78 2.75
C ALA A 354 -8.44 -2.53 1.78
N LEU A 355 -7.30 -3.14 2.06
CA LEU A 355 -6.13 -3.12 1.18
C LEU A 355 -6.43 -3.73 -0.19
N ALA A 356 -7.10 -4.88 -0.22
CA ALA A 356 -7.45 -5.57 -1.46
C ALA A 356 -8.39 -4.73 -2.34
N GLU A 357 -9.40 -4.09 -1.75
CA GLU A 357 -10.31 -3.20 -2.46
C GLU A 357 -9.58 -1.97 -3.02
N LEU A 358 -8.74 -1.30 -2.22
CA LEU A 358 -7.94 -0.16 -2.69
C LEU A 358 -7.02 -0.54 -3.86
N LEU A 359 -6.32 -1.67 -3.75
CA LEU A 359 -5.47 -2.19 -4.83
C LEU A 359 -6.29 -2.47 -6.10
N ALA A 360 -7.43 -3.14 -5.98
CA ALA A 360 -8.26 -3.49 -7.12
C ALA A 360 -8.82 -2.26 -7.85
N VAL A 361 -9.42 -1.29 -7.13
CA VAL A 361 -9.98 -0.09 -7.75
C VAL A 361 -8.89 0.72 -8.48
N THR A 362 -7.73 0.89 -7.83
CA THR A 362 -6.61 1.66 -8.41
C THR A 362 -5.97 0.95 -9.60
N ASP A 363 -5.88 -0.38 -9.57
CA ASP A 363 -5.42 -1.19 -10.70
C ASP A 363 -6.33 -1.09 -11.91
N PHE A 364 -7.65 -1.21 -11.72
CA PHE A 364 -8.62 -1.00 -12.80
C PHE A 364 -8.49 0.42 -13.38
N ALA A 365 -8.35 1.44 -12.53
CA ALA A 365 -8.21 2.83 -12.99
C ALA A 365 -6.95 3.03 -13.84
N ALA A 366 -5.81 2.47 -13.41
CA ALA A 366 -4.56 2.55 -14.16
C ALA A 366 -4.65 1.81 -15.51
N VAL A 367 -5.34 0.66 -15.57
CA VAL A 367 -5.60 -0.06 -16.82
C VAL A 367 -6.51 0.75 -17.75
N TYR A 368 -7.55 1.41 -17.25
CA TYR A 368 -8.40 2.27 -18.09
C TYR A 368 -7.63 3.47 -18.65
N LEU A 369 -6.75 4.08 -17.85
CA LEU A 369 -5.87 5.15 -18.30
C LEU A 369 -4.91 4.69 -19.40
N SER A 370 -4.29 3.51 -19.25
CA SER A 370 -3.37 2.98 -20.27
C SER A 370 -4.08 2.66 -21.59
N LEU A 371 -5.32 2.17 -21.53
CA LEU A 371 -6.14 1.96 -22.73
C LEU A 371 -6.51 3.27 -23.43
N ALA A 372 -6.79 4.34 -22.66
CA ALA A 372 -7.07 5.65 -23.21
C ALA A 372 -5.84 6.29 -23.87
N SER A 373 -4.66 6.19 -23.24
CA SER A 373 -3.41 6.74 -23.76
C SER A 373 -2.87 5.96 -24.98
N ALA A 374 -3.06 4.64 -25.01
CA ALA A 374 -2.71 3.81 -26.17
C ALA A 374 -3.54 4.15 -27.42
N GLY A 375 -4.77 4.65 -27.26
CA GLY A 375 -5.60 5.14 -28.36
C GLY A 375 -5.14 6.47 -28.96
N LEU A 376 -4.35 7.26 -28.22
CA LEU A 376 -3.84 8.58 -28.61
C LEU A 376 -2.46 8.53 -29.28
N SER A 377 -1.76 7.39 -29.21
CA SER A 377 -0.45 7.22 -29.85
C SER A 377 -0.61 6.63 -31.26
N PRO A 378 -0.29 7.36 -32.35
CA PRO A 378 -0.16 6.74 -33.66
C PRO A 378 1.01 5.75 -33.60
N ARG A 379 0.71 4.46 -33.82
CA ARG A 379 1.72 3.40 -33.97
C ARG A 379 2.54 3.57 -35.25
#